data_AF-A0A3M0CW67-F1
#
_entry.id   AF-A0A3M0CW67-F1
#
_cell.length_a   1.000
_cell.length_b   1.000
_cell.length_c   1.000
_cell.angle_alpha   90.00
_cell.angle_beta   90.00
_cell.angle_gamma   90.00
#
_symmetry.space_group_name_H-M   'P 1'
#
loop_
_entity.id
_entity.type
_entity.pdbx_description
1 polymer ?
#
loop_
_entity_poly.entity_id
_entity_poly.type
_entity_poly.pdbx_seq_one_letter_code
_entity_poly.pdbx_strand_id
1 'polypeptide(L)'
;MSDAEGDGASDGGVDADESADMGDLFDELQELEDLVMSDAAREQVRETMRVAMVASAAASPFGRVIRGFDRSDLTEALLGSLLFGIPMAVEGGTQEVGTFLAPRPGYLAGTFLFAVGMVIGIIYVADFQDVRVHKPIFGLIPRRLVGVIGVSLLMATLILTGWGRVDWTEPSLAAANIVVAFVPMSIGAALGDLLPGS
;
A
#
# COMPACT_ATOMS: atom_id res chain seq x y z
N MET A 1 62.21 -33.81 16.36
CA MET A 1 62.50 -33.49 17.77
C MET A 1 62.18 -32.02 17.92
N SER A 2 61.07 -31.76 18.64
CA SER A 2 60.35 -30.50 18.93
C SER A 2 59.70 -29.73 17.79
N ASP A 3 58.36 -29.64 17.70
CA ASP A 3 57.36 -28.89 18.53
C ASP A 3 57.31 -27.42 18.06
N ALA A 4 56.19 -26.70 17.87
CA ALA A 4 54.76 -26.91 18.09
C ALA A 4 53.95 -25.79 17.37
N GLU A 5 52.66 -26.08 17.15
CA GLU A 5 51.44 -25.22 17.25
C GLU A 5 51.30 -23.78 16.72
N GLY A 6 50.06 -23.52 16.28
CA GLY A 6 49.40 -22.25 15.98
C GLY A 6 48.31 -22.51 14.94
N ASP A 7 47.13 -23.03 15.29
CA ASP A 7 45.96 -22.38 15.93
C ASP A 7 45.66 -20.94 15.47
N GLY A 8 44.38 -20.69 15.17
CA GLY A 8 43.79 -19.35 15.20
C GLY A 8 43.48 -18.66 13.86
N ALA A 9 42.24 -18.84 13.41
CA ALA A 9 41.29 -17.79 12.99
C ALA A 9 41.70 -16.63 12.05
N SER A 10 40.99 -16.56 10.93
CA SER A 10 40.51 -15.32 10.29
C SER A 10 39.17 -15.68 9.64
N ASP A 11 38.02 -15.48 10.27
CA ASP A 11 37.30 -14.22 10.50
C ASP A 11 37.16 -13.33 9.25
N GLY A 12 35.93 -12.88 9.00
CA GLY A 12 35.62 -11.86 8.01
C GLY A 12 34.62 -12.23 6.91
N GLY A 13 33.64 -13.10 7.18
CA GLY A 13 32.41 -13.14 6.38
C GLY A 13 31.48 -12.02 6.84
N VAL A 14 31.67 -10.81 6.34
CA VAL A 14 30.73 -9.69 6.56
C VAL A 14 29.53 -9.91 5.65
N ASP A 15 28.47 -10.51 6.19
CA ASP A 15 27.16 -10.49 5.57
C ASP A 15 26.58 -9.08 5.70
N ALA A 16 26.63 -8.35 4.60
CA ALA A 16 25.99 -7.06 4.43
C ALA A 16 24.60 -7.29 3.81
N ASP A 17 23.55 -7.48 4.62
CA ASP A 17 22.15 -7.17 4.22
C ASP A 17 21.11 -7.25 5.36
N GLU A 18 21.39 -6.73 6.56
CA GLU A 18 20.33 -6.43 7.53
C GLU A 18 20.04 -4.94 7.50
N SER A 19 18.86 -4.59 6.99
CA SER A 19 18.26 -3.28 7.20
C SER A 19 18.20 -3.03 8.71
N ALA A 20 19.10 -2.21 9.24
CA ALA A 20 19.19 -1.89 10.66
C ALA A 20 17.81 -1.52 11.21
N ASP A 21 17.21 -2.43 11.99
CA ASP A 21 15.94 -2.17 12.62
C ASP A 21 16.16 -1.18 13.78
N MET A 22 15.15 -0.37 14.07
CA MET A 22 15.23 0.59 15.17
C MET A 22 15.39 -0.10 16.53
N GLY A 23 15.04 -1.39 16.62
CA GLY A 23 15.33 -2.27 17.76
C GLY A 23 16.83 -2.55 17.93
N ASP A 24 17.54 -2.88 16.84
CA ASP A 24 18.98 -3.19 16.89
C ASP A 24 19.80 -1.98 17.33
N LEU A 25 19.42 -0.78 16.86
CA LEU A 25 19.99 0.49 17.30
C LEU A 25 19.73 0.80 18.78
N PHE A 26 18.60 0.35 19.33
CA PHE A 26 18.27 0.55 20.73
C PHE A 26 19.11 -0.36 21.63
N ASP A 27 19.27 -1.62 21.22
CA ASP A 27 20.09 -2.60 21.94
C ASP A 27 21.58 -2.19 21.95
N GLU A 28 22.10 -1.68 20.82
CA GLU A 28 23.48 -1.16 20.72
C GLU A 28 23.70 0.08 21.62
N LEU A 29 22.73 0.99 21.69
CA LEU A 29 22.81 2.17 22.56
C LEU A 29 22.73 1.81 24.05
N GLN A 30 21.99 0.75 24.40
CA GLN A 30 21.91 0.25 25.77
C GLN A 30 23.24 -0.38 26.21
N GLU A 31 23.88 -1.17 25.34
CA GLU A 31 25.21 -1.72 25.58
C GLU A 31 26.26 -0.60 25.77
N LEU A 32 26.15 0.48 25.00
CA LEU A 32 27.02 1.65 25.13
C LEU A 32 26.82 2.39 26.47
N GLU A 33 25.61 2.46 27.03
CA GLU A 33 25.35 3.05 28.35
C GLU A 33 26.10 2.31 29.47
N ASP A 34 26.10 0.98 29.40
CA ASP A 34 26.73 0.12 30.41
C ASP A 34 28.26 0.18 30.37
N LEU A 35 28.85 0.42 29.18
CA LEU A 35 30.30 0.56 28.99
C LEU A 35 30.84 1.95 29.37
N VAL A 36 30.00 2.97 29.36
CA VAL A 36 30.42 4.35 29.63
C VAL A 36 30.60 4.57 31.14
N MET A 37 31.83 4.93 31.53
CA MET A 37 32.23 5.10 32.94
C MET A 37 32.06 6.53 33.48
N SER A 38 31.64 7.49 32.65
CA SER A 38 31.45 8.89 33.05
C SER A 38 29.98 9.29 33.11
N ASP A 39 29.58 9.94 34.20
CA ASP A 39 28.18 10.33 34.42
C ASP A 39 27.64 11.27 33.34
N ALA A 40 28.48 12.14 32.79
CA ALA A 40 28.09 13.05 31.72
C ALA A 40 27.76 12.33 30.40
N ALA A 41 28.48 11.27 30.08
CA ALA A 41 28.23 10.51 28.86
C ALA A 41 27.05 9.53 29.01
N ARG A 42 26.80 9.00 30.21
CA ARG A 42 25.56 8.25 30.51
C ARG A 42 24.31 9.11 30.31
N GLU A 43 24.35 10.36 30.76
CA GLU A 43 23.22 11.28 30.60
C GLU A 43 22.94 11.59 29.13
N GLN A 44 23.99 11.78 28.33
CA GLN A 44 23.86 12.04 26.89
C GLN A 44 23.28 10.84 26.12
N VAL A 45 23.66 9.61 26.51
CA VAL A 45 23.12 8.38 25.92
C VAL A 45 21.63 8.22 26.29
N ARG A 46 21.25 8.49 27.54
CA ARG A 46 19.83 8.49 27.96
C ARG A 46 18.97 9.53 27.24
N GLU A 47 19.52 10.72 27.01
CA GLU A 47 18.80 11.76 26.28
C GLU A 47 18.61 11.36 24.80
N THR A 48 19.62 10.73 24.20
CA THR A 48 19.53 10.20 22.84
C THR A 48 18.50 9.07 22.73
N MET A 49 18.49 8.13 23.67
CA MET A 49 17.46 7.07 23.73
C MET A 49 16.05 7.66 23.90
N ARG A 50 15.89 8.71 24.73
CA ARG A 50 14.59 9.38 24.92
C ARG A 50 14.12 10.04 23.61
N VAL A 51 15.00 10.72 22.89
CA VAL A 51 14.66 11.33 21.59
C VAL A 51 14.31 10.26 20.55
N ALA A 52 15.07 9.16 20.49
CA ALA A 52 14.79 8.04 19.61
C ALA A 52 13.43 7.39 19.91
N MET A 53 13.11 7.16 21.19
CA MET A 53 11.79 6.64 21.61
C MET A 53 10.63 7.58 21.29
N VAL A 54 10.83 8.90 21.41
CA VAL A 54 9.79 9.87 21.04
C VAL A 54 9.59 9.90 19.52
N ALA A 55 10.66 9.82 18.75
CA ALA A 55 10.60 9.75 17.29
C ALA A 55 9.95 8.46 16.80
N SER A 56 10.26 7.31 17.43
CA SER A 56 9.67 6.01 17.11
C SER A 56 8.18 5.95 17.48
N ALA A 57 7.79 6.50 18.63
CA ALA A 57 6.40 6.62 19.03
C ALA A 57 5.61 7.56 18.11
N ALA A 58 6.24 8.62 17.59
CA ALA A 58 5.65 9.51 16.59
C ALA A 58 5.56 8.88 15.19
N ALA A 59 6.38 7.86 14.90
CA ALA A 59 6.35 7.06 13.69
C ALA A 59 5.32 5.91 13.76
N SER A 60 4.75 5.61 14.93
CA SER A 60 3.69 4.62 15.08
C SER A 60 2.38 5.09 14.42
N PRO A 61 1.68 4.27 13.62
CA PRO A 61 0.46 4.68 12.91
C PRO A 61 -0.73 4.98 13.85
N PHE A 62 -0.64 4.56 15.11
CA PHE A 62 -1.71 4.65 16.09
C PHE A 62 -1.20 5.37 17.34
N GLY A 63 -1.34 6.70 17.38
CA GLY A 63 -0.91 7.47 18.54
C GLY A 63 -0.94 8.99 18.43
N ARG A 64 -1.30 9.56 17.27
CA ARG A 64 -1.53 11.02 17.19
C ARG A 64 -2.88 11.36 17.81
N VAL A 65 -2.86 12.17 18.87
CA VAL A 65 -4.03 12.88 19.37
C VAL A 65 -4.46 13.86 18.28
N ILE A 66 -5.42 13.45 17.44
CA ILE A 66 -5.95 14.25 16.34
C ILE A 66 -6.74 15.42 16.94
N ARG A 67 -6.17 16.63 16.90
CA ARG A 67 -6.89 17.88 17.16
C ARG A 67 -7.23 18.51 15.82
N GLY A 68 -8.49 18.35 15.41
CA GLY A 68 -9.04 18.89 14.17
C GLY A 68 -9.19 17.85 13.07
N PHE A 69 -10.20 18.01 12.21
CA PHE A 69 -10.44 17.16 11.04
C PHE A 69 -9.86 17.86 9.82
N ASP A 70 -8.66 17.47 9.40
CA ASP A 70 -7.97 18.08 8.27
C ASP A 70 -8.36 17.41 6.94
N ARG A 71 -7.97 18.02 5.81
CA ARG A 71 -8.26 17.47 4.46
C ARG A 71 -7.61 16.10 4.24
N SER A 72 -6.51 15.82 4.94
CA SER A 72 -5.87 14.51 4.95
C SER A 72 -6.80 13.46 5.59
N ASP A 73 -7.38 13.78 6.74
CA ASP A 73 -8.28 12.87 7.47
C ASP A 73 -9.57 12.60 6.68
N LEU A 74 -10.09 13.60 5.97
CA LEU A 74 -11.22 13.40 5.06
C LEU A 74 -10.86 12.42 3.94
N THR A 75 -9.65 12.53 3.40
CA THR A 75 -9.17 11.66 2.32
C THR A 75 -8.98 10.24 2.84
N GLU A 76 -8.40 10.08 4.03
CA GLU A 76 -8.22 8.77 4.68
C GLU A 76 -9.55 8.11 5.04
N ALA A 77 -10.50 8.87 5.62
CA ALA A 77 -11.84 8.39 5.90
C ALA A 77 -12.62 8.04 4.62
N LEU A 78 -12.48 8.84 3.56
CA LEU A 78 -13.07 8.56 2.26
C LEU A 78 -12.46 7.29 1.65
N LEU A 79 -11.14 7.16 1.65
CA LEU A 79 -10.43 5.98 1.14
C LEU A 79 -10.81 4.73 1.92
N GLY A 80 -10.82 4.78 3.25
CA GLY A 80 -11.26 3.67 4.10
C GLY A 80 -12.73 3.30 3.88
N SER A 81 -13.62 4.29 3.79
CA SER A 81 -15.04 4.04 3.52
C SER A 81 -15.28 3.46 2.12
N LEU A 82 -14.47 3.80 1.13
CA LEU A 82 -14.53 3.20 -0.20
C LEU A 82 -13.95 1.78 -0.21
N LEU A 83 -12.79 1.59 0.43
CA LEU A 83 -12.06 0.32 0.49
C LEU A 83 -12.89 -0.77 1.18
N PHE A 84 -13.61 -0.43 2.26
CA PHE A 84 -14.44 -1.38 2.98
C PHE A 84 -15.92 -1.32 2.59
N GLY A 85 -16.44 -0.12 2.31
CA GLY A 85 -17.86 0.09 2.04
C GLY A 85 -18.30 -0.39 0.66
N ILE A 86 -17.47 -0.25 -0.38
CA ILE A 86 -17.85 -0.75 -1.72
C ILE A 86 -17.90 -2.28 -1.74
N PRO A 87 -16.89 -3.03 -1.27
CA PRO A 87 -16.99 -4.49 -1.20
C PRO A 87 -18.21 -4.94 -0.41
N MET A 88 -18.48 -4.34 0.75
CA MET A 88 -19.64 -4.68 1.58
C MET A 88 -20.98 -4.36 0.89
N ALA A 89 -21.09 -3.20 0.23
CA ALA A 89 -22.28 -2.86 -0.57
C ALA A 89 -22.49 -3.82 -1.75
N VAL A 90 -21.41 -4.43 -2.24
CA VAL A 90 -21.40 -5.29 -3.42
C VAL A 90 -21.52 -6.78 -3.07
N GLU A 91 -21.11 -7.21 -1.88
CA GLU A 91 -21.08 -8.62 -1.42
C GLU A 91 -22.44 -9.32 -1.44
N GLY A 92 -23.54 -8.55 -1.37
CA GLY A 92 -24.90 -9.00 -1.71
C GLY A 92 -25.50 -8.33 -2.95
N GLY A 93 -25.02 -7.14 -3.35
CA GLY A 93 -25.64 -6.29 -4.36
C GLY A 93 -25.02 -6.32 -5.77
N THR A 94 -23.93 -7.04 -6.03
CA THR A 94 -23.23 -6.98 -7.35
C THR A 94 -24.18 -7.27 -8.50
N GLN A 95 -25.01 -8.30 -8.33
CA GLN A 95 -25.95 -8.76 -9.36
C GLN A 95 -27.20 -7.89 -9.43
N GLU A 96 -27.66 -7.33 -8.31
CA GLU A 96 -28.78 -6.40 -8.27
C GLU A 96 -28.43 -5.07 -8.94
N VAL A 97 -27.25 -4.52 -8.61
CA VAL A 97 -26.69 -3.33 -9.25
C VAL A 97 -26.40 -3.61 -10.72
N GLY A 98 -25.84 -4.79 -11.04
CA GLY A 98 -25.61 -5.23 -12.42
C GLY A 98 -26.90 -5.27 -13.24
N THR A 99 -27.98 -5.79 -12.67
CA THR A 99 -29.32 -5.82 -13.30
C THR A 99 -29.87 -4.41 -13.52
N PHE A 100 -29.60 -3.47 -12.61
CA PHE A 100 -29.98 -2.07 -12.78
C PHE A 100 -29.15 -1.35 -13.87
N LEU A 101 -27.86 -1.65 -13.97
CA LEU A 101 -26.93 -1.03 -14.93
C LEU A 101 -27.05 -1.62 -16.35
N ALA A 102 -27.30 -2.92 -16.48
CA ALA A 102 -27.37 -3.63 -17.76
C ALA A 102 -28.28 -2.97 -18.83
N PRO A 103 -29.51 -2.51 -18.51
CA PRO A 103 -30.37 -1.81 -19.48
C PRO A 103 -29.99 -0.33 -19.68
N ARG A 104 -29.03 0.21 -18.91
CA ARG A 104 -28.68 1.64 -18.87
C ARG A 104 -27.20 1.85 -19.25
N PRO A 105 -26.83 1.74 -20.54
CA PRO A 105 -25.44 1.81 -20.97
C PRO A 105 -24.75 3.13 -20.61
N GLY A 106 -25.49 4.24 -20.55
CA GLY A 106 -24.96 5.53 -20.09
C GLY A 106 -24.55 5.54 -18.62
N TYR A 107 -25.33 4.90 -17.74
CA TYR A 107 -24.97 4.76 -16.33
C TYR A 107 -23.80 3.78 -16.15
N LEU A 108 -23.79 2.68 -16.90
CA LEU A 108 -22.68 1.72 -16.90
C LEU A 108 -21.36 2.39 -17.31
N ALA A 109 -21.36 3.15 -18.41
CA ALA A 109 -20.21 3.93 -18.85
C ALA A 109 -19.82 4.99 -17.80
N GLY A 110 -20.81 5.66 -17.20
CA GLY A 110 -20.59 6.61 -16.11
C GLY A 110 -19.91 5.97 -14.89
N THR A 111 -20.36 4.79 -14.46
CA THR A 111 -19.76 4.03 -13.35
C THR A 111 -18.32 3.61 -13.68
N PHE A 112 -18.07 3.13 -14.89
CA PHE A 112 -16.73 2.78 -15.34
C PHE A 112 -15.80 4.01 -15.36
N LEU A 113 -16.24 5.11 -15.98
CA LEU A 113 -15.47 6.35 -16.04
C LEU A 113 -15.25 6.96 -14.65
N PHE A 114 -16.22 6.85 -13.76
CA PHE A 114 -16.09 7.26 -12.37
C PHE A 114 -15.00 6.47 -11.65
N ALA A 115 -14.99 5.13 -11.79
CA ALA A 115 -13.95 4.29 -11.21
C ALA A 115 -12.57 4.63 -11.76
N VAL A 116 -12.45 4.85 -13.08
CA VAL A 116 -11.20 5.30 -13.71
C VAL A 116 -10.77 6.68 -13.18
N GLY A 117 -11.71 7.62 -13.04
CA GLY A 117 -11.46 8.94 -12.48
C GLY A 117 -10.98 8.89 -11.03
N MET A 118 -11.54 7.98 -10.22
CA MET A 118 -11.09 7.71 -8.86
C MET A 118 -9.66 7.17 -8.84
N VAL A 119 -9.34 6.20 -9.70
CA VAL A 119 -7.96 5.69 -9.84
C VAL A 119 -7.00 6.79 -10.26
N ILE A 120 -7.39 7.66 -11.20
CA ILE A 120 -6.59 8.83 -11.60
C ILE A 120 -6.41 9.77 -10.40
N GLY A 121 -7.45 10.03 -9.62
CA GLY A 121 -7.36 10.85 -8.40
C GLY A 121 -6.40 10.26 -7.38
N ILE A 122 -6.48 8.95 -7.14
CA ILE A 122 -5.61 8.22 -6.22
C ILE A 122 -4.15 8.28 -6.68
N ILE A 123 -3.88 8.02 -7.97
CA ILE A 123 -2.50 7.95 -8.49
C ILE A 123 -1.88 9.34 -8.72
N TYR A 124 -2.66 10.35 -9.12
CA TYR A 124 -2.13 11.63 -9.64
C TYR A 124 -2.53 12.88 -8.84
N VAL A 125 -3.61 12.86 -8.06
CA VAL A 125 -4.07 14.03 -7.27
C VAL A 125 -3.63 13.91 -5.80
N ALA A 126 -3.33 12.70 -5.31
CA ALA A 126 -2.58 12.53 -4.07
C ALA A 126 -1.13 12.96 -4.29
N ASP A 127 -0.83 14.18 -3.84
CA ASP A 127 0.38 14.98 -4.07
C ASP A 127 1.67 14.37 -3.48
N PHE A 128 2.17 13.24 -4.02
CA PHE A 128 3.36 12.58 -3.45
C PHE A 128 4.42 12.01 -4.39
N GLN A 129 4.31 12.11 -5.71
CA GLN A 129 5.37 11.57 -6.57
C GLN A 129 5.59 12.44 -7.81
N ASP A 130 6.81 12.94 -7.96
CA ASP A 130 7.40 13.37 -9.23
C ASP A 130 7.50 12.13 -10.14
N VAL A 131 6.36 11.69 -10.69
CA VAL A 131 6.31 10.61 -11.67
C VAL A 131 6.82 11.20 -12.97
N ARG A 132 8.15 11.21 -13.11
CA ARG A 132 8.82 11.34 -14.40
C ARG A 132 8.22 10.28 -15.31
N VAL A 133 7.31 10.70 -16.19
CA VAL A 133 6.63 9.85 -17.16
C VAL A 133 7.68 9.24 -18.09
N HIS A 134 8.25 8.10 -17.71
CA HIS A 134 9.22 7.42 -18.53
C HIS A 134 8.48 6.51 -19.51
N LYS A 135 8.30 7.01 -20.74
CA LYS A 135 7.75 6.31 -21.93
C LYS A 135 6.26 5.94 -21.80
N PRO A 136 5.35 6.91 -22.00
CA PRO A 136 3.92 6.67 -22.08
C PRO A 136 3.56 5.75 -23.26
N ILE A 137 2.55 4.89 -23.09
CA ILE A 137 1.98 4.11 -24.19
C ILE A 137 1.24 5.09 -25.11
N PHE A 138 1.54 5.06 -26.42
CA PHE A 138 1.03 6.00 -27.42
C PHE A 138 1.30 7.49 -27.14
N GLY A 139 2.20 7.84 -26.22
CA GLY A 139 2.48 9.25 -25.90
C GLY A 139 1.49 9.91 -24.92
N LEU A 140 0.33 9.29 -24.66
CA LEU A 140 -0.78 9.89 -23.90
C LEU A 140 -1.20 9.10 -22.65
N ILE A 141 -1.04 7.77 -22.65
CA ILE A 141 -1.58 6.91 -21.57
C ILE A 141 -0.43 6.41 -20.68
N PRO A 142 -0.42 6.72 -19.38
CA PRO A 142 0.59 6.21 -18.45
C PRO A 142 0.50 4.68 -18.32
N ARG A 143 1.64 3.99 -18.41
CA ARG A 143 1.71 2.52 -18.25
C ARG A 143 1.15 2.04 -16.92
N ARG A 144 1.40 2.82 -15.86
CA ARG A 144 0.92 2.56 -14.50
C ARG A 144 -0.61 2.49 -14.45
N LEU A 145 -1.28 3.48 -15.05
CA LEU A 145 -2.75 3.51 -15.13
C LEU A 145 -3.30 2.31 -15.89
N VAL A 146 -2.68 1.94 -17.01
CA VAL A 146 -3.08 0.74 -17.78
C VAL A 146 -2.88 -0.54 -16.98
N GLY A 147 -1.78 -0.64 -16.23
CA GLY A 147 -1.51 -1.78 -15.36
C GLY A 147 -2.59 -1.94 -14.29
N VAL A 148 -2.87 -0.88 -13.53
CA VAL A 148 -3.89 -0.90 -12.46
C VAL A 148 -5.27 -1.22 -13.04
N ILE A 149 -5.74 -0.48 -14.04
CA ILE A 149 -7.07 -0.73 -14.64
C ILE A 149 -7.15 -2.12 -15.26
N GLY A 150 -6.10 -2.51 -16.01
CA GLY A 150 -6.05 -3.78 -16.72
C GLY A 150 -6.05 -4.97 -15.77
N VAL A 151 -5.21 -4.95 -14.73
CA VAL A 151 -5.15 -6.02 -13.72
C VAL A 151 -6.46 -6.12 -12.96
N SER A 152 -7.06 -5.00 -12.54
CA SER A 152 -8.34 -5.04 -11.82
C SER A 152 -9.48 -5.55 -12.68
N LEU A 153 -9.58 -5.15 -13.96
CA LEU A 153 -10.59 -5.69 -14.89
C LEU A 153 -10.39 -7.17 -15.16
N LEU A 154 -9.13 -7.58 -15.38
CA LEU A 154 -8.77 -8.97 -15.61
C LEU A 154 -9.17 -9.82 -14.40
N MET A 155 -8.77 -9.41 -13.20
CA MET A 155 -9.08 -10.12 -11.98
C MET A 155 -10.58 -10.17 -11.71
N ALA A 156 -11.31 -9.05 -11.88
CA ALA A 156 -12.77 -9.04 -11.76
C ALA A 156 -13.42 -10.08 -12.69
N THR A 157 -12.99 -10.10 -13.95
CA THR A 157 -13.51 -11.02 -14.97
C THR A 157 -13.21 -12.47 -14.59
N LEU A 158 -11.94 -12.79 -14.28
CA LEU A 158 -11.51 -14.15 -13.95
C LEU A 158 -12.20 -14.69 -12.70
N ILE A 159 -12.26 -13.87 -11.66
CA ILE A 159 -12.85 -14.23 -10.37
C ILE A 159 -14.35 -14.45 -10.51
N LEU A 160 -15.08 -13.51 -11.11
CA LEU A 160 -16.53 -13.63 -11.28
C LEU A 160 -16.91 -14.81 -12.19
N THR A 161 -16.09 -15.08 -13.21
CA THR A 161 -16.28 -16.25 -14.08
C THR A 161 -16.00 -17.54 -13.33
N GLY A 162 -14.90 -17.60 -12.58
CA GLY A 162 -14.50 -18.78 -11.81
C GLY A 162 -15.51 -19.15 -10.73
N TRP A 163 -16.13 -18.16 -10.08
CA TRP A 163 -17.21 -18.38 -9.10
C TRP A 163 -18.62 -18.49 -9.70
N GLY A 164 -18.76 -18.50 -11.04
CA GLY A 164 -20.06 -18.65 -11.70
C GLY A 164 -21.03 -17.48 -11.47
N ARG A 165 -20.52 -16.29 -11.15
CA ARG A 165 -21.31 -15.05 -10.95
C ARG A 165 -21.62 -14.32 -12.26
N VAL A 166 -20.96 -14.69 -13.35
CA VAL A 166 -21.19 -14.15 -14.69
C VAL A 166 -21.90 -15.20 -15.53
N ASP A 167 -23.08 -14.85 -16.01
CA ASP A 167 -23.76 -15.58 -17.06
C ASP A 167 -23.40 -14.98 -18.42
N TRP A 168 -22.66 -15.73 -19.22
CA TRP A 168 -22.22 -15.32 -20.55
C TRP A 168 -23.32 -15.36 -21.61
N THR A 169 -24.47 -15.96 -21.30
CA THR A 169 -25.65 -15.93 -22.18
C THR A 169 -26.33 -14.54 -22.19
N GLU A 170 -26.09 -13.75 -21.15
CA GLU A 170 -26.55 -12.36 -21.02
C GLU A 170 -25.35 -11.38 -20.99
N PRO A 171 -24.74 -11.06 -22.14
CA PRO A 171 -23.48 -10.31 -22.20
C PRO A 171 -23.57 -8.89 -21.60
N SER A 172 -24.74 -8.26 -21.63
CA SER A 172 -24.97 -6.95 -21.01
C SER A 172 -24.94 -7.03 -19.48
N LEU A 173 -25.50 -8.08 -18.91
CA LEU A 173 -25.49 -8.31 -17.46
C LEU A 173 -24.10 -8.73 -16.99
N ALA A 174 -23.42 -9.59 -17.76
CA ALA A 174 -22.04 -9.97 -17.54
C ALA A 174 -21.13 -8.74 -17.46
N ALA A 175 -21.21 -7.83 -18.45
CA ALA A 175 -20.44 -6.60 -18.47
C ALA A 175 -20.76 -5.71 -17.26
N ALA A 176 -22.05 -5.58 -16.90
CA ALA A 176 -22.46 -4.79 -15.74
C ALA A 176 -21.88 -5.36 -14.43
N ASN A 177 -21.97 -6.67 -14.21
CA ASN A 177 -21.40 -7.33 -13.03
C ASN A 177 -19.88 -7.12 -12.94
N ILE A 178 -19.18 -7.25 -14.08
CA ILE A 178 -17.74 -7.03 -14.14
C ILE A 178 -17.39 -5.58 -13.81
N VAL A 179 -18.12 -4.59 -14.36
CA VAL A 179 -17.88 -3.16 -14.07
C VAL A 179 -18.16 -2.84 -12.60
N VAL A 180 -19.21 -3.40 -12.00
CA VAL A 180 -19.53 -3.18 -10.59
C VAL A 180 -18.44 -3.75 -9.68
N ALA A 181 -17.96 -4.97 -9.95
CA ALA A 181 -16.86 -5.58 -9.20
C ALA A 181 -15.51 -4.89 -9.47
N PHE A 182 -15.32 -4.33 -10.67
CA PHE A 182 -14.12 -3.58 -11.03
C PHE A 182 -13.92 -2.35 -10.13
N VAL A 183 -14.99 -1.64 -9.74
CA VAL A 183 -14.87 -0.41 -8.95
C VAL A 183 -14.06 -0.59 -7.65
N PRO A 184 -14.44 -1.49 -6.71
CA PRO A 184 -13.64 -1.70 -5.50
C PRO A 184 -12.26 -2.28 -5.81
N MET A 185 -12.17 -3.19 -6.79
CA MET A 185 -10.90 -3.84 -7.17
C MET A 185 -9.88 -2.86 -7.76
N SER A 186 -10.34 -1.84 -8.50
CA SER A 186 -9.48 -0.81 -9.08
C SER A 186 -8.95 0.15 -8.03
N ILE A 187 -9.77 0.47 -7.02
CA ILE A 187 -9.34 1.27 -5.87
C ILE A 187 -8.30 0.50 -5.06
N GLY A 188 -8.57 -0.77 -4.72
CA GLY A 188 -7.63 -1.63 -4.01
C GLY A 188 -6.30 -1.80 -4.74
N ALA A 189 -6.33 -1.99 -6.07
CA ALA A 189 -5.12 -2.08 -6.88
C ALA A 189 -4.36 -0.75 -6.94
N ALA A 190 -5.06 0.39 -7.06
CA ALA A 190 -4.42 1.71 -7.06
C ALA A 190 -3.75 2.02 -5.71
N LEU A 191 -4.38 1.64 -4.60
CA LEU A 191 -3.81 1.77 -3.26
C LEU A 191 -2.63 0.82 -3.04
N GLY A 192 -2.74 -0.43 -3.49
CA GLY A 192 -1.64 -1.40 -3.43
C GLY A 192 -0.41 -0.95 -4.22
N ASP A 193 -0.64 -0.29 -5.36
CA ASP A 193 0.41 0.34 -6.19
C ASP A 193 1.02 1.58 -5.51
N LEU A 194 0.37 2.19 -4.52
CA LEU A 194 0.92 3.31 -3.74
C LEU A 194 1.71 2.85 -2.51
N LEU A 195 1.53 1.61 -2.04
CA LEU A 195 2.30 1.09 -0.93
C LEU A 195 3.76 0.87 -1.38
N PRO A 196 4.77 1.34 -0.60
CA PRO A 196 6.16 1.20 -0.97
C PRO A 196 6.54 -0.29 -1.03
N GLY A 197 6.96 -0.74 -2.21
CA GLY A 197 7.49 -2.06 -2.46
C GLY A 197 8.64 -1.96 -3.46
N SER A 198 9.85 -2.18 -2.94
CA SER A 198 11.20 -2.17 -3.56
C SER A 198 11.73 -0.84 -4.08
#